data_AF-A0A846HK43-F1
#
_entry.id   AF-A0A846HK43-F1
#
_cell.length_a   1.000
_cell.length_b   1.000
_cell.length_c   1.000
_cell.angle_alpha   90.00
_cell.angle_beta   90.00
_cell.angle_gamma   90.00
#
_symmetry.space_group_name_H-M   'P 1'
#
loop_
_entity.id
_entity.type
_entity.pdbx_description
1 polymer ?
#
loop_
_entity_poly.entity_id
_entity_poly.type
_entity_poly.pdbx_seq_one_letter_code
_entity_poly.pdbx_strand_id
1 'polypeptide(L)'
;MLRPFAHTFAHTFSRIIYCFTHSLIRSLEDLMIQRALFSLAAASLITAAVTTQANEAVDAPVLLEQNCTSCHGSEVYTREDRRVNSLDALHGQVRMCEQNLGLTWFDDQVEGVTALLNREYYKFKP
;
A
#
# COMPACT_ATOMS: atom_id res chain seq x y z
N MET A 1 -41.10 45.45 63.93
CA MET A 1 -41.37 45.37 62.49
C MET A 1 -40.03 45.29 61.74
N LEU A 2 -40.04 44.60 60.59
CA LEU A 2 -38.98 44.52 59.56
C LEU A 2 -37.81 43.56 59.82
N ARG A 3 -38.01 42.27 59.49
CA ARG A 3 -37.03 41.40 58.81
C ARG A 3 -37.62 40.00 58.52
N PRO A 4 -38.10 39.75 57.28
CA PRO A 4 -38.09 38.37 56.76
C PRO A 4 -37.59 38.18 55.31
N PHE A 5 -37.16 39.23 54.58
CA PHE A 5 -36.95 39.12 53.12
C PHE A 5 -35.55 38.69 52.63
N ALA A 6 -34.55 38.51 53.49
CA ALA A 6 -33.17 38.28 53.02
C ALA A 6 -32.83 36.83 52.64
N HIS A 7 -33.59 35.83 53.12
CA HIS A 7 -33.18 34.42 53.00
C HIS A 7 -33.60 33.74 51.69
N THR A 8 -34.62 34.27 51.00
CA THR A 8 -35.18 33.65 49.78
C THR A 8 -34.33 33.92 48.54
N PHE A 9 -33.56 35.02 48.51
CA PHE A 9 -32.81 35.40 47.31
C PHE A 9 -31.54 34.56 47.06
N ALA A 10 -30.91 34.05 48.13
CA ALA A 10 -29.67 33.27 48.03
C ALA A 10 -29.88 31.86 47.42
N HIS A 11 -31.03 31.23 47.66
CA HIS A 11 -31.30 29.86 47.18
C HIS A 11 -31.59 29.79 45.67
N THR A 12 -32.20 30.82 45.11
CA THR A 12 -32.54 30.86 43.67
C THR A 12 -31.30 30.99 42.80
N PHE A 13 -30.31 31.81 43.22
CA PHE A 13 -29.05 31.95 42.49
C PHE A 13 -28.19 30.68 42.50
N SER A 14 -28.13 29.96 43.63
CA SER A 14 -27.37 28.71 43.73
C SER A 14 -27.93 27.62 42.81
N ARG A 15 -29.25 27.54 42.61
CA ARG A 15 -29.87 26.54 41.74
C ARG A 15 -29.60 26.79 40.26
N ILE A 16 -29.56 28.05 39.83
CA ILE A 16 -29.28 28.41 38.42
C ILE A 16 -27.83 28.10 38.07
N ILE A 17 -26.87 28.42 38.96
CA ILE A 17 -25.45 28.12 38.75
C ILE A 17 -25.23 26.59 38.67
N TYR A 18 -25.82 25.82 39.59
CA TYR A 18 -25.73 24.36 39.56
C TYR A 18 -26.33 23.73 38.29
N CYS A 19 -27.47 24.25 37.82
CA CYS A 19 -28.10 23.74 36.59
C CYS A 19 -27.23 24.04 35.36
N PHE A 20 -26.60 25.22 35.32
CA PHE A 20 -25.73 25.63 34.23
C PHE A 20 -24.42 24.82 34.21
N THR A 21 -23.79 24.61 35.36
CA THR A 21 -22.56 23.78 35.45
C THR A 21 -22.85 22.31 35.17
N HIS A 22 -23.98 21.77 35.63
CA HIS A 22 -24.34 20.37 35.42
C HIS A 22 -24.68 20.08 33.94
N SER A 23 -25.37 21.00 33.27
CA SER A 23 -25.65 20.87 31.83
C SER A 23 -24.39 20.98 30.97
N LEU A 24 -23.43 21.85 31.35
CA LEU A 24 -22.15 21.97 30.66
C LEU A 24 -21.27 20.71 30.81
N ILE A 25 -21.21 20.14 32.02
CA ILE A 25 -20.45 18.93 32.32
C ILE A 25 -21.00 17.73 31.56
N ARG A 26 -22.33 17.57 31.51
CA ARG A 26 -23.00 16.48 30.79
C ARG A 26 -22.75 16.54 29.27
N SER A 27 -22.74 17.74 28.69
CA SER A 27 -22.38 17.92 27.26
C SER A 27 -20.92 17.62 26.95
N LEU A 28 -20.01 17.79 27.91
CA LEU A 28 -18.59 17.43 27.75
C LEU A 28 -18.38 15.91 27.87
N GLU A 29 -19.12 15.23 28.74
CA GLU A 29 -19.10 13.76 28.87
C GLU A 29 -19.65 13.09 27.61
N ASP A 30 -20.79 13.55 27.07
CA ASP A 30 -21.38 13.01 25.84
C ASP A 30 -20.46 13.20 24.62
N LEU A 31 -19.75 14.33 24.53
CA LEU A 31 -18.80 14.60 23.45
C LEU A 31 -17.55 13.71 23.53
N MET A 32 -17.09 13.37 24.74
CA MET A 32 -15.96 12.47 24.97
C MET A 32 -16.33 11.02 24.62
N ILE A 33 -17.54 10.59 24.99
CA ILE A 33 -18.08 9.25 24.68
C ILE A 33 -18.26 9.08 23.17
N GLN A 34 -18.81 10.08 22.48
CA GLN A 34 -19.03 10.02 21.03
C GLN A 34 -17.71 9.92 20.23
N ARG A 35 -16.64 10.57 20.71
CA ARG A 35 -15.30 10.49 20.09
C ARG A 35 -14.62 9.15 20.35
N ALA A 36 -14.75 8.59 21.56
CA ALA A 36 -14.21 7.27 21.89
C ALA A 36 -14.85 6.14 21.07
N LEU A 37 -16.16 6.22 20.84
CA LEU A 37 -16.90 5.28 19.99
C LEU A 37 -16.47 5.35 18.51
N PHE A 38 -16.22 6.55 17.99
CA PHE A 38 -15.69 6.75 16.63
C PHE A 38 -14.27 6.19 16.47
N SER A 39 -13.42 6.28 17.50
CA SER A 39 -12.04 5.76 17.46
C SER A 39 -11.97 4.23 17.52
N LEU A 40 -12.87 3.54 18.23
CA LEU A 40 -12.89 2.07 18.27
C LEU A 40 -13.36 1.43 16.94
N ALA A 41 -14.28 2.08 16.23
CA ALA A 41 -14.83 1.54 14.97
C ALA A 41 -13.80 1.54 13.81
N ALA A 42 -12.84 2.46 13.81
CA ALA A 42 -11.85 2.59 12.74
C ALA A 42 -10.76 1.49 12.76
N ALA A 43 -10.59 0.76 13.87
CA ALA A 43 -9.52 -0.21 14.04
C ALA A 43 -9.80 -1.60 13.41
N SER A 44 -11.02 -1.86 12.93
CA SER A 44 -11.44 -3.22 12.53
C SER A 44 -11.38 -3.50 11.01
N LEU A 45 -10.97 -2.54 10.17
CA LEU A 45 -11.10 -2.67 8.70
C LEU A 45 -9.80 -3.01 7.95
N ILE A 46 -8.71 -3.34 8.65
CA ILE A 46 -7.42 -3.68 8.02
C ILE A 46 -7.20 -5.20 8.06
N THR A 47 -8.11 -5.98 7.49
CA THR A 47 -7.80 -7.38 7.14
C THR A 47 -7.43 -7.40 5.68
N ALA A 48 -6.13 -7.54 5.44
CA ALA A 48 -5.47 -7.46 4.16
C ALA A 48 -6.13 -8.31 3.07
N ALA A 49 -6.40 -7.69 1.93
CA ALA A 49 -6.60 -8.40 0.67
C ALA A 49 -5.26 -8.98 0.23
N VAL A 50 -4.95 -10.21 0.67
CA VAL A 50 -3.91 -11.02 0.03
C VAL A 50 -4.51 -11.53 -1.27
N THR A 51 -4.21 -10.85 -2.37
CA THR A 51 -4.50 -11.35 -3.71
C THR A 51 -3.53 -12.48 -4.02
N THR A 52 -4.00 -13.73 -3.90
CA THR A 52 -3.31 -14.87 -4.49
C THR A 52 -3.34 -14.68 -6.01
N GLN A 53 -2.24 -14.20 -6.60
CA GLN A 53 -2.07 -14.24 -8.04
C GLN A 53 -1.96 -15.70 -8.44
N ALA A 54 -2.97 -16.18 -9.16
CA ALA A 54 -2.96 -17.52 -9.74
C ALA A 54 -1.74 -17.60 -10.67
N ASN A 55 -0.98 -18.69 -10.56
CA ASN A 55 0.21 -18.93 -11.36
C ASN A 55 -0.22 -19.29 -12.80
N GLU A 56 -0.63 -18.28 -13.57
CA GLU A 56 -0.79 -18.42 -15.01
C GLU A 56 0.57 -18.77 -15.62
N ALA A 57 0.58 -19.68 -16.60
CA ALA A 57 1.81 -20.07 -17.26
C ALA A 57 2.50 -18.81 -17.85
N VAL A 58 3.76 -18.60 -17.50
CA VAL A 58 4.54 -17.45 -17.97
C VAL A 58 4.63 -17.44 -19.49
N ASP A 59 4.04 -16.43 -20.12
CA ASP A 59 4.19 -16.16 -21.56
C ASP A 59 5.45 -15.31 -21.82
N ALA A 60 6.62 -15.95 -21.70
CA ALA A 60 7.90 -15.28 -21.86
C ALA A 60 8.09 -14.60 -23.23
N PRO A 61 7.64 -15.17 -24.37
CA PRO A 61 7.67 -14.49 -25.66
C PRO A 61 6.92 -13.16 -25.65
N VAL A 62 5.70 -13.14 -25.11
CA VAL A 62 4.89 -11.91 -25.01
C VAL A 62 5.56 -10.88 -24.11
N LEU A 63 6.10 -11.30 -22.96
CA LEU A 63 6.84 -10.41 -22.06
C LEU A 63 8.06 -9.79 -22.75
N LEU A 64 8.82 -10.58 -23.52
CA LEU A 64 9.98 -10.10 -24.25
C LEU A 64 9.57 -9.11 -25.35
N GLU A 65 8.56 -9.45 -26.15
CA GLU A 65 8.09 -8.64 -27.28
C GLU A 65 7.58 -7.27 -26.84
N GLN A 66 6.74 -7.25 -25.80
CA GLN A 66 6.09 -6.04 -25.31
C GLN A 66 7.05 -5.09 -24.59
N ASN A 67 8.06 -5.63 -23.89
CA ASN A 67 8.84 -4.84 -22.93
C ASN A 67 10.28 -4.62 -23.39
N CYS A 68 10.96 -5.66 -23.87
CA CYS A 68 12.38 -5.58 -24.20
C CYS A 68 12.62 -5.15 -25.65
N THR A 69 11.76 -5.56 -26.57
CA THR A 69 11.92 -5.28 -28.02
C THR A 69 10.95 -4.23 -28.57
N SER A 70 10.29 -3.46 -27.71
CA SER A 70 9.37 -2.40 -28.16
C SER A 70 10.09 -1.20 -28.78
N CYS A 71 11.35 -0.97 -28.37
CA CYS A 71 12.17 0.16 -28.83
C CYS A 71 13.32 -0.26 -29.77
N HIS A 72 13.82 -1.49 -29.64
CA HIS A 72 14.91 -2.07 -30.44
C HIS A 72 14.59 -3.52 -30.79
N GLY A 73 15.15 -4.06 -31.87
CA GLY A 73 14.94 -5.46 -32.26
C GLY A 73 15.91 -6.44 -31.60
N SER A 74 16.05 -7.61 -32.24
CA SER A 74 16.93 -8.69 -31.76
C SER A 74 18.42 -8.39 -31.88
N GLU A 75 18.82 -7.30 -32.54
CA GLU A 75 20.21 -6.83 -32.63
C GLU A 75 20.87 -6.64 -31.26
N VAL A 76 20.07 -6.33 -30.22
CA VAL A 76 20.55 -6.19 -28.84
C VAL A 76 21.15 -7.49 -28.30
N TYR A 77 20.67 -8.64 -28.78
CA TYR A 77 21.07 -9.98 -28.34
C TYR A 77 22.16 -10.61 -29.24
N THR A 78 22.32 -10.11 -30.47
CA THR A 78 23.19 -10.69 -31.50
C THR A 78 24.45 -9.89 -31.80
N ARG A 79 24.60 -8.68 -31.24
CA ARG A 79 25.80 -7.84 -31.40
C ARG A 79 27.09 -8.55 -31.01
N GLU A 80 28.16 -8.26 -31.75
CA GLU A 80 29.49 -8.87 -31.58
C GLU A 80 30.15 -8.50 -30.24
N ASP A 81 29.93 -7.27 -29.76
CA ASP A 81 30.51 -6.72 -28.52
C ASP A 81 29.66 -7.01 -27.26
N ARG A 82 28.87 -8.10 -27.29
CA ARG A 82 27.98 -8.47 -26.19
C ARG A 82 28.75 -8.75 -24.89
N ARG A 83 28.33 -8.12 -23.80
CA ARG A 83 28.99 -8.16 -22.48
C ARG A 83 28.46 -9.28 -21.56
N VAL A 84 27.29 -9.82 -21.88
CA VAL A 84 26.68 -10.94 -21.14
C VAL A 84 27.35 -12.25 -21.60
N ASN A 85 28.03 -12.92 -20.69
CA ASN A 85 28.92 -14.07 -20.98
C ASN A 85 28.62 -15.33 -20.15
N SER A 86 27.55 -15.31 -19.34
CA SER A 86 27.11 -16.44 -18.53
C SER A 86 25.58 -16.39 -18.34
N LEU A 87 25.00 -17.52 -17.92
CA LEU A 87 23.57 -17.61 -17.65
C LEU A 87 23.16 -16.69 -16.48
N ASP A 88 23.97 -16.63 -15.43
CA ASP A 88 23.75 -15.72 -14.30
C ASP A 88 23.80 -14.25 -14.72
N ALA A 89 24.76 -13.88 -15.57
CA ALA A 89 24.84 -12.53 -16.11
C ALA A 89 23.63 -12.21 -17.01
N LEU A 90 23.10 -13.20 -17.74
CA LEU A 90 21.90 -13.03 -18.55
C LEU A 90 20.67 -12.81 -17.66
N HIS A 91 20.52 -13.60 -16.60
CA HIS A 91 19.47 -13.40 -15.61
C HIS A 91 19.54 -11.98 -15.00
N GLY A 92 20.74 -11.55 -14.60
CA GLY A 92 20.97 -10.20 -14.11
C GLY A 92 20.64 -9.11 -15.13
N GLN A 93 20.93 -9.35 -16.42
CA GLN A 93 20.56 -8.44 -17.51
C GLN A 93 19.03 -8.34 -17.67
N VAL A 94 18.29 -9.45 -17.56
CA VAL A 94 16.82 -9.44 -17.62
C VAL A 94 16.23 -8.66 -16.45
N ARG A 95 16.73 -8.87 -15.22
CA ARG A 95 16.34 -8.07 -14.04
C ARG A 95 16.60 -6.57 -14.22
N MET A 96 17.75 -6.23 -14.80
CA MET A 96 18.05 -4.82 -15.07
C MET A 96 17.09 -4.22 -16.11
N CYS A 97 16.73 -4.97 -17.16
CA CYS A 97 15.72 -4.54 -18.12
C CYS A 97 14.37 -4.31 -17.45
N GLU A 98 13.91 -5.24 -16.62
CA GLU A 98 12.67 -5.11 -15.85
C GLU A 98 12.66 -3.83 -15.00
N GLN A 99 13.71 -3.61 -14.20
CA GLN A 99 13.81 -2.44 -13.32
C GLN A 99 13.85 -1.13 -14.09
N ASN A 100 14.60 -1.07 -15.19
CA ASN A 100 14.71 0.14 -16.02
C ASN A 100 13.38 0.51 -16.70
N LEU A 101 12.54 -0.49 -16.97
CA LEU A 101 11.21 -0.30 -17.53
C LEU A 101 10.13 -0.07 -16.45
N GLY A 102 10.51 -0.12 -15.16
CA GLY A 102 9.59 0.05 -14.03
C GLY A 102 8.56 -1.07 -13.91
N LEU A 103 8.88 -2.26 -14.44
CA LEU A 103 8.02 -3.43 -14.31
C LEU A 103 8.19 -4.05 -12.92
N THR A 104 7.27 -4.93 -12.54
CA THR A 104 7.32 -5.66 -11.27
C THR A 104 7.09 -7.12 -11.58
N TRP A 105 8.09 -7.77 -12.16
CA TRP A 105 8.00 -9.16 -12.56
C TRP A 105 8.29 -10.10 -11.39
N PHE A 106 7.51 -11.17 -11.32
CA PHE A 106 7.78 -12.31 -10.45
C PHE A 106 9.04 -13.06 -10.90
N ASP A 107 9.56 -13.90 -10.01
CA ASP A 107 10.81 -14.63 -10.24
C ASP A 107 10.71 -15.58 -11.44
N ASP A 108 9.58 -16.26 -11.58
CA ASP A 108 9.28 -17.16 -12.70
C ASP A 108 9.19 -16.45 -14.04
N GLN A 109 8.69 -15.20 -14.07
CA GLN A 109 8.66 -14.37 -15.28
C GLN A 109 10.06 -14.01 -15.75
N VAL A 110 10.94 -13.62 -14.82
CA VAL A 110 12.34 -13.33 -15.12
C VAL A 110 13.09 -14.59 -15.55
N GLU A 111 12.88 -15.71 -14.86
CA GLU A 111 13.46 -16.99 -15.23
C GLU A 111 12.98 -17.44 -16.62
N GLY A 112 11.68 -17.29 -16.92
CA GLY A 112 11.09 -17.63 -18.20
C GLY A 112 11.70 -16.83 -19.36
N VAL A 113 11.83 -15.51 -19.21
CA VAL A 113 12.46 -14.64 -20.21
C VAL A 113 13.96 -14.95 -20.34
N THR A 114 14.65 -15.20 -19.22
CA THR A 114 16.06 -15.61 -19.22
C THR A 114 16.25 -16.92 -19.99
N ALA A 115 15.41 -17.92 -19.73
CA ALA A 115 15.46 -19.22 -20.38
C ALA A 115 15.15 -19.10 -21.88
N LEU A 116 14.17 -18.26 -22.26
CA LEU A 116 13.86 -17.96 -23.65
C LEU A 116 15.07 -17.34 -24.37
N LEU A 117 15.65 -16.27 -23.82
CA LEU A 117 16.82 -15.61 -24.41
C LEU A 117 18.03 -16.54 -24.47
N ASN A 118 18.25 -17.36 -23.44
CA ASN A 118 19.33 -18.33 -23.46
C ASN A 118 19.11 -19.38 -24.55
N ARG A 119 17.89 -19.90 -24.66
CA ARG A 119 17.53 -20.87 -25.69
C ARG A 119 17.67 -20.31 -27.08
N GLU A 120 17.34 -19.05 -27.32
CA GLU A 120 17.32 -18.48 -28.68
C GLU A 120 18.67 -17.90 -29.10
N TYR A 121 19.34 -17.15 -28.23
CA TYR A 121 20.48 -16.31 -28.61
C TYR A 121 21.80 -16.70 -27.94
N TYR A 122 21.79 -17.03 -26.65
CA TYR A 122 23.05 -17.13 -25.89
C TYR A 122 23.64 -18.54 -25.81
N LYS A 123 22.80 -19.57 -25.67
CA LYS A 123 23.18 -21.00 -25.64
C LYS A 123 24.17 -21.36 -24.53
N PHE A 124 24.12 -20.66 -23.40
CA PHE A 124 24.89 -21.03 -22.22
C PHE A 124 24.41 -22.38 -21.66
N LYS A 125 25.33 -23.14 -21.08
CA LYS A 125 24.99 -24.35 -20.35
C LYS A 125 24.23 -23.98 -19.07
N PRO A 126 23.21 -24.76 -18.68
CA PRO A 126 22.62 -24.67 -17.35
C PRO A 126 23.66 -24.94 -16.26
#